data_AF-A0A379TEM3-F1
#
_entry.id   AF-A0A379TEM3-F1
#
_cell.length_a   1.000
_cell.length_b   1.000
_cell.length_c   1.000
_cell.angle_alpha   90.00
_cell.angle_beta   90.00
_cell.angle_gamma   90.00
#
_symmetry.space_group_name_H-M   'P 1'
#
loop_
_entity.id
_entity.type
_entity.pdbx_description
1 polymer ?
#
loop_
_entity_poly.entity_id
_entity_poly.type
_entity_poly.pdbx_seq_one_letter_code
_entity_poly.pdbx_strand_id
1 'polypeptide(L)'
;MFTGVLAMLWAVLWWIFYNTPDNHPNLSQSELDYIHQDKEAPAIKLPFLTALKTVARNKRFYGIAIPAFMAEPAWAVLSFWVPLYLSKELGMDLKQIAMFAWLPFLAADLGSVASGYLTRLYTRIFRLYPYQFSHRELRYRRISDDFTGDSRLHQKPLYHHHPDLHRRLRPSDHLPAC
;
A
#
# COMPACT_ATOMS: atom_id res chain seq x y z
N MET A 1 -25.01 8.38 -26.08
CA MET A 1 -24.79 9.84 -26.17
C MET A 1 -24.72 10.46 -24.76
N PHE A 2 -25.76 10.35 -23.92
CA PHE A 2 -25.75 10.85 -22.54
C PHE A 2 -24.62 10.31 -21.65
N THR A 3 -24.34 9.00 -21.71
CA THR A 3 -23.26 8.38 -20.92
C THR A 3 -21.87 8.92 -21.25
N GLY A 4 -21.63 9.34 -22.50
CA GLY A 4 -20.36 9.93 -22.93
C GLY A 4 -20.18 11.36 -22.41
N VAL A 5 -21.24 12.17 -22.44
CA VAL A 5 -21.22 13.52 -21.87
C VAL A 5 -21.01 13.46 -20.35
N LEU A 6 -21.67 12.52 -19.67
CA LEU A 6 -21.50 12.33 -18.23
C LEU A 6 -20.06 11.90 -17.88
N ALA A 7 -19.47 10.99 -18.65
CA ALA A 7 -18.08 10.59 -18.47
C ALA A 7 -17.11 11.77 -18.69
N MET A 8 -17.36 12.60 -19.71
CA MET A 8 -16.55 13.80 -19.99
C MET A 8 -16.65 14.81 -18.85
N LEU A 9 -17.87 15.10 -18.37
CA LEU A 9 -18.08 15.98 -17.22
C LEU A 9 -17.35 15.49 -15.97
N TRP A 10 -17.40 14.18 -15.71
CA TRP A 10 -16.69 13.57 -14.59
C TRP A 10 -15.16 13.68 -14.73
N ALA A 11 -14.61 13.46 -15.92
CA ALA A 11 -13.19 13.61 -16.18
C ALA A 11 -12.71 15.05 -15.97
N VAL A 12 -13.49 16.04 -16.45
CA VAL A 12 -13.21 17.46 -16.23
C VAL A 12 -13.28 17.81 -14.74
N LEU A 13 -14.30 17.30 -14.03
CA LEU A 13 -14.41 17.48 -12.59
C LEU A 13 -13.17 16.90 -11.88
N TRP A 14 -12.78 15.67 -12.20
CA TRP A 14 -11.60 15.04 -11.61
C TRP A 14 -10.33 15.83 -11.90
N TRP A 15 -10.16 16.35 -13.11
CA TRP A 15 -9.02 17.20 -13.46
C TRP A 15 -8.95 18.46 -12.59
N ILE A 16 -10.09 19.12 -12.35
CA ILE A 16 -10.14 20.35 -11.55
C ILE A 16 -9.84 20.06 -10.07
N PHE A 17 -10.29 18.92 -9.56
CA PHE A 17 -10.13 18.54 -8.15
C PHE A 17 -8.82 17.81 -7.84
N TYR A 18 -8.16 17.19 -8.84
CA TYR A 18 -6.92 16.45 -8.66
C TYR A 18 -5.72 17.40 -8.60
N ASN A 19 -5.22 17.65 -7.38
CA ASN A 19 -4.00 18.39 -7.13
C ASN A 19 -2.95 17.47 -6.50
N THR A 20 -1.70 17.59 -6.94
CA THR A 20 -0.56 16.92 -6.29
C THR A 20 -0.32 17.53 -4.90
N PRO A 21 0.19 16.76 -3.93
CA PRO A 21 0.45 17.26 -2.57
C PRO A 21 1.36 18.48 -2.57
N ASP A 22 2.27 18.61 -3.54
CA ASP A 22 3.17 19.75 -3.67
C ASP A 22 2.50 21.04 -4.18
N ASN A 23 1.31 20.96 -4.80
CA ASN A 23 0.58 22.10 -5.38
C ASN A 23 -0.77 22.37 -4.70
N HIS A 24 -1.06 21.73 -3.56
CA HIS A 24 -2.36 21.85 -2.92
C HIS A 24 -2.45 23.17 -2.13
N PRO A 25 -3.36 24.10 -2.48
CA PRO A 25 -3.39 25.46 -1.90
C PRO A 25 -3.82 25.52 -0.43
N ASN A 26 -4.28 24.38 0.12
CA ASN A 26 -4.79 24.25 1.49
C ASN A 26 -3.95 23.29 2.34
N LEU A 27 -2.73 22.95 1.92
CA LEU A 27 -1.83 22.10 2.69
C LEU A 27 -0.97 22.96 3.62
N SER A 28 -0.98 22.64 4.91
CA SER A 28 -0.08 23.29 5.87
C SER A 28 1.36 22.81 5.65
N GLN A 29 2.35 23.69 5.83
CA GLN A 29 3.76 23.35 5.74
C GLN A 29 4.13 22.16 6.65
N SER A 30 3.49 22.05 7.82
CA SER A 30 3.67 20.94 8.75
C SER A 30 3.20 19.58 8.21
N GLU A 31 2.14 19.56 7.40
CA GLU A 31 1.63 18.34 6.76
C GLU A 31 2.48 17.96 5.54
N LEU A 32 2.96 18.96 4.79
CA LEU A 32 3.89 18.77 3.69
C LEU A 32 5.18 18.11 4.19
N ASP A 33 5.74 18.62 5.29
CA ASP A 33 6.94 18.05 5.90
C ASP A 33 6.70 16.62 6.41
N TYR A 34 5.50 16.30 6.91
CA TYR A 34 5.13 14.93 7.30
C TYR A 34 5.05 13.97 6.10
N ILE A 35 4.48 14.41 4.97
CA ILE A 35 4.42 13.60 3.74
C ILE A 35 5.83 13.38 3.16
N HIS A 36 6.69 14.39 3.22
CA HIS A 36 8.06 14.31 2.67
C HIS A 36 9.02 13.48 3.53
N GLN A 37 8.67 13.18 4.79
CA GLN A 37 9.45 12.29 5.65
C GLN A 37 9.42 10.82 5.20
N ASP A 38 8.34 10.40 4.54
CA ASP A 38 8.12 9.00 4.14
C ASP A 38 8.29 8.80 2.62
N LYS A 39 9.31 9.47 2.04
CA LYS A 39 9.60 9.36 0.61
C LYS A 39 10.04 7.94 0.26
N GLU A 40 9.15 7.21 -0.41
CA GLU A 40 9.47 5.95 -1.05
C GLU A 40 10.68 6.12 -1.98
N ALA A 41 11.58 5.14 -1.99
CA ALA A 41 12.75 5.15 -2.84
C ALA A 41 12.33 5.32 -4.33
N PRO A 42 13.05 6.15 -5.11
CA PRO A 42 12.69 6.39 -6.50
C PRO A 42 12.61 5.08 -7.27
N ALA A 43 11.51 4.89 -8.01
CA ALA A 43 11.26 3.67 -8.75
C ALA A 43 12.42 3.36 -9.72
N ILE A 44 13.16 2.30 -9.42
CA ILE A 44 14.26 1.85 -10.27
C ILE A 44 13.65 1.32 -11.57
N LYS A 45 13.94 1.98 -12.70
CA LYS A 45 13.52 1.51 -14.02
C LYS A 45 14.38 0.31 -14.43
N LEU A 46 13.93 -0.90 -14.07
CA LEU A 46 14.55 -2.13 -14.54
C LEU A 46 14.06 -2.49 -15.95
N PRO A 47 14.88 -3.19 -16.76
CA PRO A 47 14.41 -3.82 -17.99
C PRO A 47 13.24 -4.78 -17.69
N PHE A 48 12.23 -4.82 -18.57
CA PHE A 48 10.98 -5.56 -18.36
C PHE A 48 11.19 -7.04 -17.94
N LEU A 49 12.09 -7.75 -18.63
CA LEU A 49 12.38 -9.16 -18.32
C LEU A 49 13.01 -9.35 -16.94
N THR A 50 13.84 -8.40 -16.50
CA THR A 50 14.48 -8.42 -15.17
C THR A 50 13.47 -8.09 -14.08
N ALA A 51 12.56 -7.15 -14.33
CA ALA A 51 11.46 -6.83 -13.43
C ALA A 51 10.52 -8.04 -13.25
N LEU A 52 10.11 -8.67 -14.36
CA LEU A 52 9.24 -9.85 -14.34
C LEU A 52 9.86 -11.01 -13.56
N LYS A 53 11.14 -11.30 -13.81
CA LYS A 53 11.89 -12.35 -13.07
C LYS A 53 11.99 -12.04 -11.57
N THR A 54 12.15 -10.76 -11.21
CA THR A 54 12.26 -10.32 -9.81
C THR A 54 10.93 -10.46 -9.09
N VAL A 55 9.83 -10.04 -9.72
CA VAL A 55 8.47 -10.18 -9.16
C VAL A 55 8.07 -11.65 -9.07
N ALA A 56 8.30 -12.44 -10.13
CA ALA A 56 7.96 -13.86 -10.17
C ALA A 56 8.75 -14.71 -9.15
N ARG A 57 9.92 -14.26 -8.69
CA ARG A 57 10.71 -14.94 -7.64
C ARG A 57 10.28 -14.53 -6.22
N ASN A 58 9.52 -13.44 -6.07
CA ASN A 58 9.13 -12.92 -4.77
C ASN A 58 7.93 -13.69 -4.20
N LYS A 59 8.15 -14.48 -3.14
CA LYS A 59 7.07 -15.24 -2.47
C LYS A 59 5.94 -14.35 -1.92
N ARG A 60 6.23 -13.09 -1.58
CA ARG A 60 5.21 -12.14 -1.08
C ARG A 60 4.21 -11.74 -2.16
N PHE A 61 4.66 -11.70 -3.41
CA PHE A 61 3.78 -11.40 -4.55
C PHE A 61 2.65 -12.44 -4.65
N TYR A 62 2.99 -13.73 -4.57
CA TYR A 62 1.99 -14.81 -4.60
C TYR A 62 1.01 -14.77 -3.42
N GLY A 63 1.42 -14.24 -2.26
CA GLY A 63 0.54 -14.06 -1.12
C GLY A 63 -0.60 -13.07 -1.36
N ILE A 64 -0.45 -12.15 -2.32
CA ILE A 64 -1.48 -11.17 -2.71
C ILE A 64 -2.12 -11.59 -4.04
N ALA A 65 -1.33 -12.10 -4.97
CA ALA A 65 -1.77 -12.45 -6.32
C ALA A 65 -2.72 -13.66 -6.35
N ILE A 66 -2.48 -14.70 -5.54
CA ILE A 66 -3.33 -15.89 -5.53
C ILE A 66 -4.74 -15.56 -5.01
N PRO A 67 -4.92 -14.90 -3.84
CA PRO A 67 -6.24 -14.51 -3.37
C PRO A 67 -6.97 -13.58 -4.35
N ALA A 68 -6.26 -12.60 -4.93
CA ALA A 68 -6.85 -11.70 -5.92
C ALA A 68 -7.33 -12.48 -7.16
N PHE A 69 -6.50 -13.37 -7.70
CA PHE A 69 -6.86 -14.20 -8.84
C PHE A 69 -8.07 -15.12 -8.56
N MET A 70 -8.17 -15.65 -7.33
CA MET A 70 -9.32 -16.47 -6.93
C MET A 70 -10.60 -15.66 -6.71
N ALA A 71 -10.50 -14.37 -6.39
CA ALA A 71 -11.66 -13.50 -6.19
C ALA A 71 -12.36 -13.17 -7.52
N GLU A 72 -11.62 -13.03 -8.61
CA GLU A 72 -12.16 -12.72 -9.95
C GLU A 72 -13.25 -13.70 -10.44
N PRO A 73 -13.00 -15.03 -10.50
CA PRO A 73 -14.03 -15.98 -10.94
C PRO A 73 -15.19 -16.06 -9.93
N ALA A 74 -14.94 -15.88 -8.64
CA ALA A 74 -15.99 -15.86 -7.63
C ALA A 74 -16.95 -14.68 -7.85
N TRP A 75 -16.41 -13.50 -8.16
CA TRP A 75 -17.19 -12.31 -8.50
C TRP A 75 -18.02 -12.49 -9.77
N ALA A 76 -17.42 -13.06 -10.81
CA ALA A 76 -18.11 -13.32 -12.07
C ALA A 76 -19.27 -14.31 -11.87
N VAL A 77 -19.03 -15.42 -11.16
CA VAL A 77 -20.08 -16.39 -10.85
C VAL A 77 -21.21 -15.71 -10.09
N LEU A 78 -20.94 -14.99 -9.00
CA LEU A 78 -21.98 -14.30 -8.23
C LEU A 78 -22.79 -13.33 -9.10
N SER A 79 -22.13 -12.53 -9.95
CA SER A 79 -22.80 -11.54 -10.80
C SER A 79 -23.74 -12.18 -11.84
N PHE A 80 -23.38 -13.34 -12.40
CA PHE A 80 -24.23 -14.04 -13.38
C PHE A 80 -25.26 -14.98 -12.73
N TRP A 81 -24.89 -15.67 -11.65
CA TRP A 81 -25.76 -16.64 -10.99
C TRP A 81 -26.89 -15.98 -10.20
N VAL A 82 -26.65 -14.83 -9.56
CA VAL A 82 -27.68 -14.18 -8.74
C VAL A 82 -28.91 -13.84 -9.57
N PRO A 83 -28.82 -13.11 -10.70
CA PRO A 83 -29.99 -12.84 -11.53
C PRO A 83 -30.63 -14.11 -12.11
N LEU A 84 -29.80 -15.09 -12.50
CA LEU A 84 -30.27 -16.35 -13.09
C LEU A 84 -31.08 -17.19 -12.09
N TYR A 85 -30.61 -17.30 -10.84
CA TYR A 85 -31.28 -18.02 -9.77
C TYR A 85 -32.60 -17.36 -9.40
N LEU A 86 -32.61 -16.03 -9.25
CA LEU A 86 -33.82 -15.25 -8.96
C LEU A 86 -34.87 -15.38 -10.07
N SER A 87 -34.44 -15.49 -11.33
CA SER A 87 -35.34 -15.68 -12.48
C SER A 87 -35.86 -17.11 -12.59
N LYS A 88 -34.99 -18.13 -12.50
CA LYS A 88 -35.35 -19.53 -12.75
C LYS A 88 -36.07 -20.21 -11.59
N GLU A 89 -35.58 -20.01 -10.36
CA GLU A 89 -36.09 -20.74 -9.18
C GLU A 89 -37.23 -19.98 -8.50
N LEU A 90 -37.13 -18.64 -8.43
CA LEU A 90 -38.18 -17.81 -7.82
C LEU A 90 -39.20 -17.27 -8.83
N GLY A 91 -38.99 -17.45 -10.13
CA GLY A 91 -39.90 -16.98 -11.17
C GLY A 91 -40.14 -15.46 -11.15
N MET A 92 -39.20 -14.69 -10.58
CA MET A 92 -39.40 -13.25 -10.40
C MET A 92 -39.32 -12.47 -11.71
N ASP A 93 -40.16 -11.46 -11.82
CA ASP A 93 -40.15 -10.53 -12.96
C ASP A 93 -38.89 -9.66 -12.97
N LEU A 94 -38.49 -9.17 -14.14
CA LEU A 94 -37.27 -8.39 -14.36
C LEU A 94 -37.18 -7.17 -13.42
N LYS A 95 -38.31 -6.54 -13.12
CA LYS A 95 -38.38 -5.39 -12.20
C LYS A 95 -37.98 -5.77 -10.77
N GLN A 96 -38.38 -6.95 -10.31
CA GLN A 96 -38.03 -7.44 -8.97
C GLN A 96 -36.55 -7.83 -8.93
N ILE A 97 -36.04 -8.48 -9.98
CA ILE A 97 -34.62 -8.83 -10.08
C ILE A 97 -33.76 -7.57 -10.00
N ALA A 98 -34.10 -6.50 -10.74
CA ALA A 98 -33.37 -5.23 -10.67
C ALA A 98 -33.39 -4.60 -9.25
N MET A 99 -34.48 -4.79 -8.49
CA MET A 99 -34.61 -4.27 -7.13
C MET A 99 -33.78 -5.04 -6.10
N PHE A 100 -33.43 -6.31 -6.33
CA PHE A 100 -32.68 -7.14 -5.37
C PHE A 100 -31.24 -7.45 -5.82
N ALA A 101 -30.96 -7.39 -7.12
CA ALA A 101 -29.66 -7.74 -7.68
C ALA A 101 -28.52 -6.86 -7.17
N TRP A 102 -28.79 -5.65 -6.69
CA TRP A 102 -27.77 -4.75 -6.13
C TRP A 102 -27.37 -5.09 -4.68
N LEU A 103 -28.16 -5.90 -3.96
CA LEU A 103 -27.91 -6.22 -2.54
C LEU A 103 -26.58 -6.94 -2.28
N PRO A 104 -26.17 -7.95 -3.08
CA PRO A 104 -24.86 -8.58 -2.87
C PRO A 104 -23.69 -7.59 -3.06
N PHE A 105 -23.84 -6.63 -3.98
CA PHE A 105 -22.86 -5.58 -4.21
C PHE A 105 -22.79 -4.63 -3.02
N LEU A 106 -23.94 -4.18 -2.49
CA LEU A 106 -23.97 -3.38 -1.26
C LEU A 106 -23.35 -4.13 -0.07
N ALA A 107 -23.64 -5.43 0.08
CA ALA A 107 -23.06 -6.25 1.14
C ALA A 107 -21.53 -6.35 1.01
N ALA A 108 -21.01 -6.43 -0.22
CA ALA A 108 -19.57 -6.41 -0.49
C ALA A 108 -18.93 -5.05 -0.13
N ASP A 109 -19.60 -3.93 -0.42
CA ASP A 109 -19.14 -2.59 -0.04
C ASP A 109 -19.08 -2.43 1.48
N LEU A 110 -20.13 -2.85 2.19
CA LEU A 110 -20.18 -2.84 3.65
C LEU A 110 -19.11 -3.77 4.25
N GLY A 111 -18.90 -4.95 3.65
CA GLY A 111 -17.84 -5.87 4.05
C GLY A 111 -16.44 -5.27 3.88
N SER A 112 -16.24 -4.51 2.80
CA SER A 112 -14.96 -3.82 2.53
C SER A 112 -14.67 -2.77 3.61
N VAL A 113 -15.66 -1.95 3.98
CA VAL A 113 -15.53 -0.98 5.07
C VAL A 113 -15.26 -1.69 6.40
N ALA A 114 -16.05 -2.72 6.72
CA ALA A 114 -15.89 -3.50 7.95
C ALA A 114 -14.50 -4.14 8.06
N SER A 115 -13.95 -4.66 6.95
CA SER A 115 -12.62 -5.28 6.93
C SER A 115 -11.49 -4.29 7.29
N GLY A 116 -11.62 -3.01 6.90
CA GLY A 116 -10.68 -1.95 7.27
C GLY A 116 -10.67 -1.67 8.77
N TYR A 117 -11.85 -1.61 9.40
CA TYR A 117 -11.97 -1.47 10.86
C TYR A 117 -11.50 -2.73 11.59
N LEU A 118 -11.83 -3.91 11.05
CA LEU A 118 -11.42 -5.19 11.62
C LEU A 118 -9.89 -5.33 11.63
N THR A 119 -9.21 -4.80 10.61
CA THR A 119 -7.73 -4.76 10.58
C THR A 119 -7.15 -3.95 11.75
N ARG A 120 -7.74 -2.79 12.08
CA ARG A 120 -7.32 -1.99 13.25
C ARG A 120 -7.63 -2.69 14.58
N LEU A 121 -8.73 -3.43 14.65
CA LEU A 121 -9.08 -4.19 15.84
C LEU A 121 -8.15 -5.41 16.02
N TYR A 122 -7.86 -6.13 14.94
CA TYR A 122 -7.02 -7.31 14.96
C TYR A 122 -5.57 -6.98 15.34
N THR A 123 -5.01 -5.89 14.82
CA THR A 123 -3.67 -5.43 15.23
C THR A 123 -3.61 -5.05 16.72
N ARG A 124 -4.70 -4.48 17.25
CA ARG A 124 -4.82 -4.15 18.68
C ARG A 124 -4.94 -5.39 19.57
N ILE A 125 -5.69 -6.40 19.14
CA ILE A 125 -5.92 -7.64 19.91
C ILE A 125 -4.69 -8.56 19.88
N PHE A 126 -4.11 -8.80 18.71
CA PHE A 126 -3.07 -9.82 18.54
C PHE A 126 -1.64 -9.30 18.71
N ARG A 127 -1.44 -8.00 19.00
CA ARG A 127 -0.11 -7.34 19.03
C ARG A 127 0.76 -7.72 17.82
N LEU A 128 0.13 -8.04 16.70
CA LEU A 128 0.81 -8.27 15.45
C LEU A 128 1.22 -6.89 14.94
N TYR A 129 2.43 -6.49 15.31
CA TYR A 129 3.07 -5.32 14.72
C TYR A 129 3.05 -5.55 13.20
N PRO A 130 2.39 -4.67 12.43
CA PRO A 130 2.43 -4.77 10.98
C PRO A 130 3.89 -4.73 10.59
N TYR A 131 4.29 -5.66 9.73
CA TYR A 131 5.66 -5.87 9.26
C TYR A 131 6.32 -4.53 8.93
N GLN A 132 7.11 -3.99 9.87
CA GLN A 132 7.75 -2.70 9.73
C GLN A 132 8.81 -2.85 8.64
N PHE A 133 8.55 -2.24 7.49
CA PHE A 133 9.40 -2.25 6.29
C PHE A 133 10.69 -1.43 6.51
N SER A 134 11.29 -1.47 7.71
CA SER A 134 12.39 -0.60 8.12
C SER A 134 13.80 -1.20 7.87
N HIS A 135 13.94 -2.53 7.83
CA HIS A 135 15.28 -3.14 7.79
C HIS A 135 15.93 -3.31 6.41
N ARG A 136 15.21 -3.08 5.28
CA ARG A 136 15.82 -3.14 3.94
C ARG A 136 16.43 -1.81 3.47
N GLU A 137 15.91 -0.69 3.95
CA GLU A 137 16.43 0.67 3.68
C GLU A 137 17.88 0.82 4.15
N LEU A 138 18.23 0.29 5.32
CA LEU A 138 19.60 0.37 5.86
C LEU A 138 20.64 -0.40 5.04
N ARG A 139 20.22 -1.51 4.41
CA ARG A 139 21.12 -2.30 3.55
C ARG A 139 21.25 -1.68 2.16
N TYR A 140 20.19 -1.04 1.66
CA TYR A 140 20.23 -0.31 0.39
C TYR A 140 21.08 0.96 0.51
N ARG A 141 20.94 1.77 1.58
CA ARG A 141 21.81 2.91 1.86
C ARG A 141 23.30 2.53 1.89
N ARG A 142 23.65 1.42 2.55
CA ARG A 142 25.04 0.94 2.58
C ARG A 142 25.57 0.58 1.20
N ILE A 143 24.73 -0.01 0.34
CA ILE A 143 25.12 -0.37 -1.04
C ILE A 143 25.20 0.86 -1.95
N SER A 144 24.33 1.86 -1.78
CA SER A 144 24.40 3.11 -2.54
C SER A 144 25.60 3.98 -2.15
N ASP A 145 25.99 3.94 -0.87
CA ASP A 145 27.20 4.64 -0.38
C ASP A 145 28.47 3.97 -0.94
N ASP A 146 28.51 2.64 -1.04
CA ASP A 146 29.61 1.90 -1.69
C ASP A 146 29.73 2.22 -3.19
N PHE A 147 28.62 2.42 -3.90
CA PHE A 147 28.64 2.82 -5.32
C PHE A 147 28.96 4.29 -5.55
N THR A 148 28.75 5.16 -4.56
CA THR A 148 29.03 6.61 -4.64
C THR A 148 30.46 6.95 -4.17
N GLY A 149 31.16 5.98 -3.55
CA GLY A 149 32.49 6.15 -2.96
C GLY A 149 33.68 6.29 -3.93
N ASP A 150 33.49 6.16 -5.25
CA ASP A 150 34.59 6.17 -6.24
C ASP A 150 34.61 7.40 -7.18
N SER A 151 34.00 8.53 -6.79
CA SER A 151 34.03 9.72 -7.67
C SER A 151 34.03 11.09 -6.99
N ARG A 152 34.21 11.20 -5.67
CA ARG A 152 34.34 12.51 -5.00
C ARG A 152 35.47 12.59 -3.98
N LEU A 153 36.70 12.45 -4.47
CA LEU A 153 37.80 13.30 -3.99
C LEU A 153 37.53 14.73 -4.51
N HIS A 154 36.67 15.51 -3.83
CA HIS A 154 36.79 16.97 -3.69
C HIS A 154 35.57 17.55 -2.97
N GLN A 155 35.87 18.31 -1.91
CA GLN A 155 35.06 19.28 -1.16
C GLN A 155 34.02 18.80 -0.11
N LYS A 156 34.53 18.83 1.13
CA LYS A 156 33.85 18.89 2.44
C LYS A 156 33.28 20.32 2.70
N PRO A 157 32.31 20.52 3.60
CA PRO A 157 32.67 21.02 4.94
C PRO A 157 31.84 20.36 6.07
N LEU A 158 32.49 19.77 7.07
CA LEU A 158 32.73 20.36 8.40
C LEU A 158 31.51 20.23 9.34
N TYR A 159 31.21 18.98 9.73
CA TYR A 159 30.44 18.68 10.94
C TYR A 159 31.35 18.95 12.15
N HIS A 160 30.88 19.83 13.03
CA HIS A 160 31.52 20.12 14.31
C HIS A 160 31.70 18.83 15.12
N HIS A 161 32.92 18.60 15.56
CA HIS A 161 33.27 17.61 16.58
C HIS A 161 32.45 17.88 17.85
N HIS A 162 31.54 16.95 18.19
CA HIS A 162 31.12 16.76 19.57
C HIS A 162 31.97 15.60 20.12
N PRO A 163 32.94 15.85 21.03
CA PRO A 163 33.47 14.79 21.86
C PRO A 163 32.39 14.40 22.89
N ASP A 164 32.54 13.21 23.46
CA ASP A 164 31.72 12.66 24.56
C ASP A 164 30.45 11.91 24.17
N LEU A 165 30.63 10.66 23.72
CA LEU A 165 29.76 9.54 24.12
C LEU A 165 30.45 8.17 23.93
N HIS A 166 31.73 8.06 24.33
CA HIS A 166 32.46 6.80 24.43
C HIS A 166 32.63 6.31 25.88
N ARG A 167 31.68 6.63 26.77
CA ARG A 167 31.78 6.23 28.19
C ARG A 167 30.41 5.86 28.76
N ARG A 168 29.80 4.76 28.31
CA ARG A 168 28.91 3.89 29.12
C ARG A 168 28.69 2.53 28.45
N LEU A 169 29.73 1.70 28.34
CA LEU A 169 29.52 0.26 28.20
C LEU A 169 30.54 -0.52 29.05
N ARG A 170 30.01 -1.07 30.16
CA ARG A 170 30.56 -2.04 31.14
C ARG A 170 31.57 -1.48 32.17
N PRO A 171 31.62 -1.99 33.43
CA PRO A 171 31.43 -3.40 33.81
C PRO A 171 30.66 -3.73 35.13
N SER A 172 30.22 -5.01 35.20
CA SER A 172 30.17 -5.94 36.35
C SER A 172 29.28 -5.59 37.58
N ASP A 173 28.61 -6.49 38.32
CA ASP A 173 28.85 -7.88 38.74
C ASP A 173 27.54 -8.59 39.15
N HIS A 174 27.67 -9.90 39.46
CA HIS A 174 26.76 -10.80 40.21
C HIS A 174 26.02 -11.87 39.38
N LEU A 175 26.67 -13.02 39.13
CA LEU A 175 26.54 -14.20 40.00
C LEU A 175 27.40 -15.39 39.49
N PRO A 176 28.13 -16.10 40.37
CA PRO A 176 28.91 -17.28 40.03
C PRO A 176 28.11 -18.59 40.10
N ALA A 177 28.58 -19.54 39.30
CA ALA A 177 28.54 -21.02 39.41
C ALA A 177 27.54 -21.70 40.37
N CYS A 178 26.67 -22.53 39.80
CA CYS A 178 26.63 -23.99 39.99
C CYS A 178 25.75 -24.63 38.90
#